data_AF-A0A7X8PAM1-F1
#
_entry.id   AF-A0A7X8PAM1-F1
#
_cell.length_a   1.000
_cell.length_b   1.000
_cell.length_c   1.000
_cell.angle_alpha   90.00
_cell.angle_beta   90.00
_cell.angle_gamma   90.00
#
_symmetry.space_group_name_H-M   'P 1'
#
loop_
_entity.id
_entity.type
_entity.pdbx_description
1 polymer ?
#
loop_
_entity_poly.entity_id
_entity_poly.type
_entity_poly.pdbx_seq_one_letter_code
_entity_poly.pdbx_strand_id
1 'polypeptide(L)'
;MKAPRKGQGALSDVNVRQFTIGKDDEGARLDRWFKRHLPQVGFATVSRWARTGQIRLDGKRADVDTRLEAGQTLRVPPGNATPVGTPGKGERPRAPLTEEQIELAESMVLEKDRAAIVLNKPPGLATQGGSGTYEHVDGLLDAYAADGGPRPRLVHRLDKDTSGVLLIARTPGSAAFFSKHFSGRSARKIYWALVVGVPDVKDGLIELPLAKQPGTGGEKMMVDESGQGQTARSRYRVISRAGNAAAWVELQPLTGRTHQLRVHMAAIGHPIVGDGKYGGQAAFLTGTISRKMHLHARRLRIEHPEGDLIDVTAPLPSHFEASMASLGFHEEDGDLEIDPIKPIPEKTMQKRAAKAHAKEYRKERRGERRKRADGEKGAGSAGRKPTGKRAGPTKAPAKPGPKPAGKPDAKAAARPAKPAGVRFGAARGSEARNAEARSTGGRASARKPGTGAPKGKPR
;
A
#
# COMPACT_ATOMS: atom_id res chain seq x y z
N MET A 1 -27.64 -0.72 -67.38
CA MET A 1 -26.83 -0.28 -66.23
C MET A 1 -26.83 -1.38 -65.17
N LYS A 2 -25.73 -2.13 -65.04
CA LYS A 2 -25.48 -3.14 -64.00
C LYS A 2 -24.22 -2.72 -63.24
N ALA A 3 -24.31 -2.68 -61.92
CA ALA A 3 -23.25 -2.22 -61.02
C ALA A 3 -21.93 -3.01 -61.14
N PRO A 4 -20.75 -2.38 -60.95
CA PRO A 4 -19.53 -3.13 -60.70
C PRO A 4 -19.34 -3.39 -59.20
N ARG A 5 -18.77 -4.56 -58.93
CA ARG A 5 -18.60 -5.22 -57.63
C ARG A 5 -17.53 -4.55 -56.77
N LYS A 6 -17.78 -4.58 -55.45
CA LYS A 6 -16.82 -4.27 -54.39
C LYS A 6 -15.51 -5.05 -54.58
N GLY A 7 -14.41 -4.33 -54.77
CA GLY A 7 -13.05 -4.87 -54.60
C GLY A 7 -12.73 -4.95 -53.10
N GLN A 8 -12.74 -6.16 -52.56
CA GLN A 8 -12.11 -6.47 -51.27
C GLN A 8 -10.60 -6.47 -51.46
N GLY A 9 -9.92 -5.45 -50.94
CA GLY A 9 -8.48 -5.48 -50.70
C GLY A 9 -8.22 -5.92 -49.26
N ALA A 10 -8.24 -7.22 -48.99
CA ALA A 10 -7.70 -7.80 -47.76
C ALA A 10 -6.34 -8.42 -48.08
N LEU A 11 -5.26 -7.69 -47.81
CA LEU A 11 -3.91 -8.25 -47.82
C LEU A 11 -3.76 -9.14 -46.58
N SER A 12 -3.75 -10.46 -46.79
CA SER A 12 -3.38 -11.43 -45.77
C SER A 12 -1.87 -11.40 -45.56
N ASP A 13 -1.41 -10.99 -44.37
CA ASP A 13 -0.01 -11.12 -43.96
C ASP A 13 0.31 -12.61 -43.71
N VAL A 14 0.90 -13.27 -44.71
CA VAL A 14 1.23 -14.72 -44.72
C VAL A 14 2.52 -15.03 -43.96
N ASN A 15 3.23 -14.02 -43.44
CA ASN A 15 4.56 -14.22 -42.87
C ASN A 15 4.54 -14.51 -41.36
N VAL A 16 5.28 -15.55 -40.97
CA VAL A 16 5.66 -15.83 -39.57
C VAL A 16 6.43 -14.62 -39.03
N ARG A 17 5.98 -14.09 -37.89
CA ARG A 17 6.64 -12.95 -37.24
C ARG A 17 7.55 -13.45 -36.12
N GLN A 18 8.74 -12.89 -36.01
CA GLN A 18 9.65 -13.13 -34.89
C GLN A 18 9.83 -11.83 -34.13
N PHE A 19 9.78 -11.91 -32.80
CA PHE A 19 9.98 -10.78 -31.91
C PHE A 19 11.06 -11.14 -30.90
N THR A 20 12.01 -10.24 -30.69
CA THR A 20 12.98 -10.36 -29.60
C THR A 20 12.37 -9.75 -28.35
N ILE A 21 12.36 -10.50 -27.24
CA ILE A 21 11.85 -10.01 -25.96
C ILE A 21 12.82 -8.96 -25.41
N GLY A 22 12.33 -7.72 -25.26
CA GLY A 22 13.10 -6.63 -24.67
C GLY A 22 13.20 -6.74 -23.14
N LYS A 23 14.10 -5.96 -22.54
CA LYS A 23 14.28 -5.90 -21.07
C LYS A 23 13.00 -5.52 -20.32
N ASP A 24 12.17 -4.65 -20.90
CA ASP A 24 10.88 -4.22 -20.31
C ASP A 24 9.79 -5.31 -20.27
N ASP A 25 10.00 -6.39 -21.02
CA ASP A 25 9.12 -7.56 -21.06
C ASP A 25 9.65 -8.74 -20.23
N GLU A 26 10.83 -8.58 -19.61
CA GLU A 26 11.40 -9.61 -18.76
C GLU A 26 10.48 -9.95 -17.59
N GLY A 27 10.25 -11.24 -17.39
CA GLY A 27 9.30 -11.76 -16.42
C GLY A 27 7.84 -11.45 -16.75
N ALA A 28 7.49 -10.85 -17.89
CA ALA A 28 6.11 -10.74 -18.33
C ALA A 28 5.56 -12.13 -18.69
N ARG A 29 4.24 -12.31 -18.56
CA ARG A 29 3.58 -13.53 -19.08
C ARG A 29 3.36 -13.37 -20.58
N LEU A 30 3.42 -14.47 -21.31
CA LEU A 30 3.19 -14.51 -22.75
C LEU A 30 1.86 -13.85 -23.16
N ASP A 31 0.75 -14.16 -22.49
CA ASP A 31 -0.55 -13.51 -22.76
C ASP A 31 -0.54 -11.98 -22.60
N ARG A 32 0.14 -11.49 -21.57
CA ARG A 32 0.29 -10.05 -21.32
C ARG A 32 1.19 -9.38 -22.35
N TRP A 33 2.20 -10.09 -22.85
CA TRP A 33 3.04 -9.63 -23.94
C TRP A 33 2.21 -9.46 -25.23
N PHE A 34 1.40 -10.45 -25.60
CA PHE A 34 0.49 -10.34 -26.75
C PHE A 34 -0.50 -9.19 -26.59
N LYS A 35 -1.12 -9.05 -25.41
CA LYS A 35 -2.05 -7.93 -25.17
C LYS A 35 -1.40 -6.55 -25.34
N ARG A 36 -0.09 -6.44 -25.06
CA ARG A 36 0.67 -5.19 -25.15
C ARG A 36 1.14 -4.89 -26.56
N HIS A 37 1.78 -5.86 -27.21
CA HIS A 37 2.47 -5.66 -28.49
C HIS A 37 1.61 -6.00 -29.69
N LEU A 38 0.58 -6.83 -29.50
CA LEU A 38 -0.34 -7.28 -30.55
C LEU A 38 -1.79 -7.23 -30.04
N PRO A 39 -2.34 -6.05 -29.70
CA PRO A 39 -3.68 -5.90 -29.11
C PRO A 39 -4.81 -6.43 -30.02
N GLN A 40 -4.57 -6.49 -31.34
CA GLN A 40 -5.47 -7.11 -32.31
C GLN A 40 -5.60 -8.64 -32.13
N VAL A 41 -4.65 -9.27 -31.44
CA VAL A 41 -4.68 -10.71 -31.13
C VAL A 41 -5.34 -10.91 -29.77
N GLY A 42 -6.62 -11.29 -29.80
CA GLY A 42 -7.37 -11.59 -28.59
C GLY A 42 -6.84 -12.82 -27.82
N PHE A 43 -7.11 -12.87 -26.52
CA PHE A 43 -6.66 -13.94 -25.61
C PHE A 43 -7.06 -15.35 -26.08
N ALA A 44 -8.24 -15.51 -26.69
CA ALA A 44 -8.70 -16.78 -27.24
C ALA A 44 -7.79 -17.28 -28.38
N THR A 45 -7.30 -16.37 -29.22
CA THR A 45 -6.37 -16.68 -30.31
C THR A 45 -4.99 -17.05 -29.77
N VAL A 46 -4.46 -16.28 -28.82
CA VAL A 46 -3.20 -16.62 -28.11
C VAL A 46 -3.30 -18.00 -27.47
N SER A 47 -4.41 -18.28 -26.78
CA SER A 47 -4.65 -19.57 -26.12
C SER A 47 -4.74 -20.72 -27.12
N ARG A 48 -5.36 -20.50 -28.28
CA ARG A 48 -5.42 -21.48 -29.36
C ARG A 48 -4.03 -21.79 -29.90
N TRP A 49 -3.24 -20.75 -30.21
CA TRP A 49 -1.89 -20.91 -30.75
C TRP A 49 -0.91 -21.55 -29.77
N ALA A 50 -1.02 -21.24 -28.47
CA ALA A 50 -0.23 -21.90 -27.43
C ALA A 50 -0.59 -23.39 -27.34
N ARG A 51 -1.90 -23.71 -27.27
CA ARG A 51 -2.39 -25.10 -27.21
C ARG A 51 -2.03 -25.92 -28.45
N THR A 52 -2.05 -25.33 -29.65
CA THR A 52 -1.65 -26.00 -30.90
C THR A 52 -0.13 -26.00 -31.13
N GLY A 53 0.66 -25.42 -30.21
CA GLY A 53 2.13 -25.36 -30.31
C GLY A 53 2.64 -24.49 -31.47
N GLN A 54 1.84 -23.55 -31.93
CA GLN A 54 2.20 -22.63 -33.02
C GLN A 54 3.04 -21.45 -32.53
N ILE A 55 2.84 -21.02 -31.28
CA ILE A 55 3.75 -20.08 -30.60
C ILE A 55 4.97 -20.83 -30.09
N ARG A 56 6.16 -20.28 -30.33
CA ARG A 56 7.41 -20.82 -29.82
C ARG A 56 8.28 -19.74 -29.20
N LEU A 57 8.94 -20.07 -28.09
CA LEU A 57 10.01 -19.29 -27.47
C LEU A 57 11.30 -20.07 -27.66
N ASP A 58 12.29 -19.47 -28.34
CA ASP A 58 13.57 -20.12 -28.68
C ASP A 58 13.40 -21.52 -29.29
N GLY A 59 12.41 -21.67 -30.16
CA GLY A 59 12.06 -22.94 -30.81
C GLY A 59 11.25 -23.93 -29.96
N LYS A 60 11.09 -23.71 -28.65
CA LYS A 60 10.30 -24.56 -27.73
C LYS A 60 8.84 -24.09 -27.67
N ARG A 61 7.90 -25.03 -27.42
CA ARG A 61 6.48 -24.69 -27.21
C ARG A 61 6.33 -23.85 -25.94
N ALA A 62 5.50 -22.82 -26.00
CA ALA A 62 5.19 -21.96 -24.87
C ALA A 62 3.69 -22.03 -24.53
N ASP A 63 3.36 -21.99 -23.24
CA ASP A 63 1.99 -21.87 -22.75
C ASP A 63 1.65 -20.39 -22.51
N VAL A 64 0.36 -20.09 -22.40
CA VAL A 64 -0.21 -18.75 -22.28
C VAL A 64 0.32 -18.00 -21.05
N ASP A 65 0.68 -18.73 -19.99
CA ASP A 65 1.22 -18.16 -18.77
C ASP A 65 2.73 -18.31 -18.59
N THR A 66 3.44 -18.82 -19.60
CA THR A 66 4.91 -18.85 -19.63
C THR A 66 5.48 -17.45 -19.40
N ARG A 67 6.50 -17.36 -18.55
CA ARG A 67 7.22 -16.13 -18.25
C ARG A 67 8.36 -15.95 -19.26
N LEU A 68 8.53 -14.73 -19.74
CA LEU A 68 9.50 -14.38 -20.76
C LEU A 68 10.83 -13.95 -20.13
N GLU A 69 11.94 -14.21 -20.81
CA GLU A 69 13.26 -13.69 -20.44
C GLU A 69 13.75 -12.74 -21.54
N ALA A 70 14.48 -11.69 -21.15
CA ALA A 70 15.04 -10.74 -22.11
C ALA A 70 16.02 -11.45 -23.07
N GLY A 71 15.95 -11.10 -24.35
CA GLY A 71 16.76 -11.71 -25.41
C GLY A 71 16.15 -12.97 -26.03
N GLN A 72 15.11 -13.57 -25.44
CA GLN A 72 14.41 -14.71 -26.06
C GLN A 72 13.75 -14.29 -27.38
N THR A 73 13.69 -15.23 -28.32
CA THR A 73 13.02 -15.04 -29.62
C THR A 73 11.63 -15.70 -29.59
N LEU A 74 10.61 -14.85 -29.63
CA LEU A 74 9.20 -15.25 -29.71
C LEU A 74 8.75 -15.35 -31.16
N ARG A 75 8.49 -16.58 -31.62
CA ARG A 75 7.90 -16.86 -32.93
C ARG A 75 6.37 -16.87 -32.84
N VAL A 76 5.74 -15.95 -33.56
CA VAL A 76 4.29 -15.80 -33.67
C VAL A 76 3.81 -16.28 -35.04
N PRO A 77 2.85 -17.21 -35.11
CA PRO A 77 2.35 -17.71 -36.39
C PRO A 77 1.63 -16.61 -37.19
N PRO A 78 1.64 -16.69 -38.53
CA PRO A 78 0.74 -15.92 -39.36
C PRO A 78 -0.66 -16.46 -39.09
N GLY A 79 -1.57 -15.56 -38.75
CA GLY A 79 -2.92 -15.98 -38.48
C GLY A 79 -3.80 -14.77 -38.53
N ASN A 80 -4.73 -14.83 -39.48
CA ASN A 80 -5.93 -14.00 -39.55
C ASN A 80 -6.38 -13.75 -38.12
N ALA A 81 -6.20 -12.52 -37.64
CA ALA A 81 -6.90 -12.10 -36.45
C ALA A 81 -8.36 -12.37 -36.76
N THR A 82 -8.92 -13.46 -36.24
CA THR A 82 -10.36 -13.65 -36.28
C THR A 82 -10.85 -12.38 -35.61
N PRO A 83 -11.59 -11.49 -36.31
CA PRO A 83 -12.18 -10.35 -35.65
C PRO A 83 -13.06 -10.99 -34.60
N VAL A 84 -12.63 -10.94 -33.33
CA VAL A 84 -13.45 -11.47 -32.27
C VAL A 84 -14.69 -10.58 -32.31
N GLY A 85 -15.81 -11.20 -32.65
CA GLY A 85 -17.12 -10.61 -32.52
C GLY A 85 -17.22 -9.98 -31.14
N THR A 86 -17.74 -8.76 -31.15
CA THR A 86 -17.74 -7.79 -30.04
C THR A 86 -16.36 -7.20 -29.76
N PRO A 87 -16.14 -5.88 -29.98
CA PRO A 87 -14.92 -5.22 -29.49
C PRO A 87 -14.81 -5.56 -28.01
N GLY A 88 -13.81 -6.34 -27.64
CA GLY A 88 -13.71 -6.93 -26.31
C GLY A 88 -13.57 -5.82 -25.31
N LYS A 89 -14.70 -5.33 -24.77
CA LYS A 89 -14.84 -4.14 -23.92
C LYS A 89 -13.64 -3.22 -24.14
N GLY A 90 -13.50 -2.72 -25.38
CA GLY A 90 -12.36 -1.90 -25.79
C GLY A 90 -12.13 -0.88 -24.70
N GLU A 91 -10.87 -0.68 -24.29
CA GLU A 91 -10.54 0.35 -23.30
C GLU A 91 -11.34 1.59 -23.69
N ARG A 92 -12.31 1.96 -22.85
CA ARG A 92 -13.08 3.17 -23.09
C ARG A 92 -12.03 4.26 -23.25
N PRO A 93 -12.01 4.99 -24.39
CA PRO A 93 -11.05 6.06 -24.57
C PRO A 93 -11.10 6.93 -23.32
N ARG A 94 -9.97 7.05 -22.62
CA ARG A 94 -9.91 7.93 -21.46
C ARG A 94 -10.12 9.35 -21.99
N ALA A 95 -10.90 10.15 -21.27
CA ALA A 95 -11.03 11.56 -21.62
C ALA A 95 -9.63 12.20 -21.61
N PRO A 96 -9.33 13.08 -22.57
CA PRO A 96 -8.09 13.86 -22.52
C PRO A 96 -8.08 14.69 -21.24
N LEU A 97 -6.88 14.92 -20.71
CA LEU A 97 -6.70 15.78 -19.55
C LEU A 97 -6.97 17.23 -19.92
N THR A 98 -7.51 17.99 -18.97
CA THR A 98 -7.62 19.45 -19.09
C THR A 98 -6.25 20.10 -18.87
N GLU A 99 -6.07 21.35 -19.31
CA GLU A 99 -4.84 22.10 -19.07
C GLU A 99 -4.51 22.19 -17.57
N GLU A 100 -5.51 22.51 -16.74
CA GLU A 100 -5.37 22.56 -15.27
C GLU A 100 -4.90 21.22 -14.67
N GLN A 101 -5.32 20.09 -15.25
CA GLN A 101 -4.89 18.77 -14.80
C GLN A 101 -3.44 18.47 -15.19
N ILE A 102 -2.99 18.97 -16.34
CA ILE A 102 -1.61 18.85 -16.79
C ILE A 102 -0.71 19.73 -15.92
N GLU A 103 -1.08 20.99 -15.69
CA GLU A 103 -0.36 21.91 -14.79
C GLU A 103 -0.24 21.33 -13.37
N LEU A 104 -1.35 20.78 -12.84
CA LEU A 104 -1.33 20.11 -11.54
C LEU A 104 -0.38 18.90 -11.53
N ALA A 105 -0.38 18.09 -12.59
CA ALA A 105 0.53 16.95 -12.70
C ALA A 105 1.99 17.39 -12.72
N GLU A 106 2.33 18.37 -13.56
CA GLU A 106 3.69 18.89 -13.70
C GLU A 106 4.21 19.54 -12.40
N SER A 107 3.37 20.31 -11.71
CA SER A 107 3.74 20.95 -10.44
C SER A 107 4.08 19.96 -9.31
N MET A 108 3.65 18.70 -9.43
CA MET A 108 3.97 17.65 -8.45
C MET A 108 5.31 16.97 -8.72
N VAL A 109 5.92 17.10 -9.90
CA VAL A 109 7.13 16.33 -10.25
C VAL A 109 8.33 16.83 -9.44
N LEU A 110 8.95 15.93 -8.67
CA LEU A 110 10.22 16.15 -7.98
C LEU A 110 11.40 15.71 -8.85
N GLU A 111 11.31 14.48 -9.37
CA GLU A 111 12.33 13.88 -10.23
C GLU A 111 11.68 13.01 -11.30
N LYS A 112 12.32 12.93 -12.47
CA LYS A 112 11.85 12.15 -13.61
C LYS A 112 13.03 11.64 -14.42
N ASP A 113 13.16 10.33 -14.49
CA ASP A 113 14.17 9.64 -15.30
C ASP A 113 13.48 8.67 -16.28
N ARG A 114 14.20 7.72 -16.90
CA ARG A 114 13.63 6.76 -17.87
C ARG A 114 12.71 5.71 -17.22
N ALA A 115 12.95 5.33 -15.97
CA ALA A 115 12.25 4.27 -15.26
C ALA A 115 11.18 4.78 -14.27
N ALA A 116 11.43 5.92 -13.63
CA ALA A 116 10.67 6.46 -12.52
C ALA A 116 10.23 7.92 -12.73
N ILE A 117 9.12 8.26 -12.09
CA ILE A 117 8.69 9.63 -11.84
C ILE A 117 8.36 9.71 -10.36
N VAL A 118 9.01 10.62 -9.66
CA VAL A 118 8.81 10.85 -8.24
C VAL A 118 8.01 12.13 -8.07
N LEU A 119 6.88 12.02 -7.38
CA LEU A 119 5.91 13.10 -7.20
C LEU A 119 5.87 13.54 -5.74
N ASN A 120 5.68 14.83 -5.50
CA ASN A 120 5.19 15.38 -4.24
C ASN A 120 3.67 15.43 -4.26
N LYS A 121 3.01 14.37 -3.78
CA LYS A 121 1.55 14.34 -3.76
C LYS A 121 1.02 15.35 -2.73
N PRO A 122 0.14 16.30 -3.09
CA PRO A 122 -0.46 17.21 -2.13
C PRO A 122 -1.44 16.48 -1.21
N PRO A 123 -1.70 17.00 0.00
CA PRO A 123 -2.75 16.48 0.87
C PRO A 123 -4.14 16.71 0.23
N GLY A 124 -5.03 15.74 0.34
CA GLY A 124 -6.41 15.82 -0.19
C GLY A 124 -6.58 15.17 -1.57
N LEU A 125 -5.51 14.97 -2.33
CA LEU A 125 -5.55 14.25 -3.61
C LEU A 125 -5.44 12.73 -3.38
N ALA A 126 -6.41 11.94 -3.86
CA ALA A 126 -6.35 10.48 -3.71
C ALA A 126 -5.28 9.87 -4.63
N THR A 127 -4.63 8.77 -4.21
CA THR A 127 -3.66 8.09 -5.10
C THR A 127 -4.37 7.32 -6.23
N GLN A 128 -5.46 6.63 -5.90
CA GLN A 128 -6.25 5.82 -6.83
C GLN A 128 -7.72 6.19 -6.72
N GLY A 129 -8.42 6.10 -7.84
CA GLY A 129 -9.87 6.28 -7.90
C GLY A 129 -10.63 5.18 -7.15
N GLY A 130 -11.91 5.45 -6.93
CA GLY A 130 -12.83 4.57 -6.20
C GLY A 130 -14.24 5.13 -6.25
N SER A 131 -15.19 4.48 -5.58
CA SER A 131 -16.58 4.95 -5.53
C SER A 131 -16.64 6.39 -4.99
N GLY A 132 -17.09 7.33 -5.82
CA GLY A 132 -17.19 8.76 -5.47
C GLY A 132 -15.86 9.52 -5.44
N THR A 133 -14.76 8.95 -5.95
CA THR A 133 -13.46 9.63 -6.05
C THR A 133 -13.10 9.85 -7.51
N TYR A 134 -13.27 11.08 -7.99
CA TYR A 134 -13.06 11.47 -9.39
C TYR A 134 -11.70 12.12 -9.64
N GLU A 135 -11.16 12.83 -8.64
CA GLU A 135 -9.84 13.44 -8.70
C GLU A 135 -8.82 12.56 -7.97
N HIS A 136 -7.83 12.05 -8.72
CA HIS A 136 -6.81 11.16 -8.18
C HIS A 136 -5.56 11.11 -9.07
N VAL A 137 -4.41 10.80 -8.47
CA VAL A 137 -3.13 10.69 -9.18
C VAL A 137 -3.19 9.68 -10.32
N ASP A 138 -3.88 8.54 -10.13
CA ASP A 138 -4.02 7.55 -11.22
C ASP A 138 -4.69 8.16 -12.47
N GLY A 139 -5.55 9.18 -12.33
CA GLY A 139 -6.21 9.82 -13.46
C GLY A 139 -5.28 10.76 -14.21
N LEU A 140 -4.31 11.34 -13.49
CA LEU A 140 -3.32 12.28 -14.01
C LEU A 140 -2.13 11.58 -14.67
N LEU A 141 -2.00 10.25 -14.58
CA LEU A 141 -0.83 9.55 -15.11
C LEU A 141 -0.66 9.68 -16.63
N ASP A 142 -1.75 9.98 -17.34
CA ASP A 142 -1.71 10.20 -18.78
C ASP A 142 -0.92 11.48 -19.13
N ALA A 143 -0.79 12.46 -18.22
CA ALA A 143 0.09 13.63 -18.39
C ALA A 143 1.58 13.25 -18.47
N TYR A 144 1.94 12.07 -17.97
CA TYR A 144 3.32 11.59 -17.93
C TYR A 144 3.63 10.56 -19.02
N ALA A 145 2.62 10.14 -19.79
CA ALA A 145 2.83 9.24 -20.91
C ALA A 145 3.59 9.98 -22.01
N ALA A 146 4.68 9.38 -22.51
CA ALA A 146 5.31 9.89 -23.73
C ALA A 146 4.40 9.59 -24.93
N ASP A 147 4.49 10.40 -25.99
CA ASP A 147 3.74 10.16 -27.22
C ASP A 147 4.01 8.75 -27.77
N GLY A 148 2.95 7.94 -27.88
CA GLY A 148 3.04 6.53 -28.30
C GLY A 148 3.72 5.59 -27.29
N GLY A 149 4.14 6.07 -26.12
CA GLY A 149 4.78 5.30 -25.06
C GLY A 149 3.79 4.58 -24.14
N PRO A 150 4.26 3.60 -23.34
CA PRO A 150 3.39 2.94 -22.37
C PRO A 150 2.97 3.92 -21.27
N ARG A 151 1.69 3.86 -20.89
CA ARG A 151 1.18 4.63 -19.75
C ARG A 151 1.92 4.25 -18.45
N PRO A 152 2.38 5.23 -17.66
CA PRO A 152 2.95 5.01 -16.34
C PRO A 152 1.99 4.30 -15.37
N ARG A 153 2.55 3.68 -14.33
CA ARG A 153 1.81 2.83 -13.38
C ARG A 153 2.17 3.15 -11.94
N LEU A 154 1.14 3.12 -11.09
CA LEU A 154 1.31 3.12 -9.64
C LEU A 154 1.92 1.80 -9.16
N VAL A 155 2.94 1.90 -8.31
CA VAL A 155 3.60 0.75 -7.67
C VAL A 155 3.45 0.74 -6.15
N HIS A 156 3.00 1.85 -5.57
CA HIS A 156 2.59 1.97 -4.18
C HIS A 156 1.51 3.06 -4.04
N ARG A 157 1.04 3.31 -2.82
CA ARG A 157 -0.02 4.30 -2.56
C ARG A 157 0.24 5.10 -1.28
N LEU A 158 -0.23 6.34 -1.30
CA LEU A 158 -0.47 7.15 -0.11
C LEU A 158 -1.98 7.30 0.14
N ASP A 159 -2.36 7.53 1.38
CA ASP A 159 -3.75 7.87 1.69
C ASP A 159 -4.10 9.26 1.14
N LYS A 160 -5.40 9.55 0.98
CA LYS A 160 -5.88 10.81 0.38
C LYS A 160 -5.26 12.04 1.03
N ASP A 161 -5.34 12.11 2.36
CA ASP A 161 -4.87 13.28 3.13
C ASP A 161 -3.38 13.22 3.47
N THR A 162 -2.70 12.10 3.20
CA THR A 162 -1.25 11.99 3.37
C THR A 162 -0.54 12.65 2.19
N SER A 163 0.40 13.54 2.48
CA SER A 163 1.20 14.23 1.46
C SER A 163 2.57 13.59 1.27
N GLY A 164 3.33 14.02 0.27
CA GLY A 164 4.75 13.69 0.10
C GLY A 164 5.06 12.71 -1.01
N VAL A 165 6.22 12.04 -0.89
CA VAL A 165 6.84 11.26 -1.96
C VAL A 165 5.98 10.09 -2.42
N LEU A 166 5.61 10.09 -3.70
CA LEU A 166 4.95 9.01 -4.41
C LEU A 166 5.75 8.65 -5.67
N LEU A 167 6.07 7.37 -5.84
CA LEU A 167 6.86 6.87 -6.97
C LEU A 167 5.95 6.20 -7.98
N ILE A 168 6.08 6.62 -9.23
CA ILE A 168 5.39 6.10 -10.40
C ILE A 168 6.42 5.41 -11.29
N ALA A 169 6.09 4.23 -11.80
CA ALA A 169 6.92 3.56 -12.79
C ALA A 169 6.52 3.99 -14.21
N ARG A 170 7.49 4.40 -15.03
CA ARG A 170 7.25 4.83 -16.42
C ARG A 170 7.01 3.66 -17.35
N THR A 171 7.82 2.61 -17.23
CA THR A 171 7.72 1.42 -18.08
C THR A 171 7.12 0.23 -17.32
N PRO A 172 6.58 -0.77 -18.03
CA PRO A 172 6.11 -1.99 -17.38
C PRO A 172 7.23 -2.79 -16.68
N GLY A 173 8.44 -2.80 -17.23
CA GLY A 173 9.61 -3.43 -16.60
C GLY A 173 9.94 -2.74 -15.28
N SER A 174 10.03 -1.41 -15.30
CA SER A 174 10.20 -0.59 -14.10
C SER A 174 9.08 -0.82 -13.08
N ALA A 175 7.84 -0.98 -13.53
CA ALA A 175 6.71 -1.25 -12.65
C ALA A 175 6.84 -2.58 -11.92
N ALA A 176 7.29 -3.63 -12.62
CA ALA A 176 7.56 -4.93 -12.01
C ALA A 176 8.72 -4.84 -11.02
N PHE A 177 9.78 -4.12 -11.38
CA PHE A 177 10.96 -3.90 -10.54
C PHE A 177 10.60 -3.18 -9.23
N PHE A 178 9.95 -2.02 -9.28
CA PHE A 178 9.61 -1.28 -8.07
C PHE A 178 8.57 -2.01 -7.21
N SER A 179 7.56 -2.65 -7.83
CA SER A 179 6.59 -3.47 -7.10
C SER A 179 7.26 -4.60 -6.29
N LYS A 180 8.32 -5.20 -6.85
CA LYS A 180 9.14 -6.20 -6.16
C LYS A 180 9.86 -5.59 -4.95
N HIS A 181 10.41 -4.38 -5.07
CA HIS A 181 11.11 -3.69 -3.98
C HIS A 181 10.17 -3.23 -2.86
N PHE A 182 8.99 -2.70 -3.19
CA PHE A 182 7.98 -2.35 -2.19
C PHE A 182 7.45 -3.60 -1.47
N SER A 183 7.09 -4.66 -2.20
CA SER A 183 6.60 -5.91 -1.59
C SER A 183 7.69 -6.69 -0.86
N GLY A 184 8.95 -6.56 -1.31
CA GLY A 184 10.14 -7.14 -0.71
C GLY A 184 10.67 -6.37 0.50
N ARG A 185 10.12 -5.17 0.77
CA ARG A 185 10.48 -4.29 1.90
C ARG A 185 11.92 -3.77 1.85
N SER A 186 12.55 -3.75 0.67
CA SER A 186 13.84 -3.08 0.47
C SER A 186 13.69 -1.57 0.35
N ALA A 187 12.54 -1.08 -0.13
CA ALA A 187 12.23 0.35 -0.17
C ALA A 187 12.10 0.95 1.24
N ARG A 188 12.98 1.89 1.58
CA ARG A 188 12.92 2.68 2.81
C ARG A 188 12.02 3.88 2.61
N LYS A 189 11.06 4.04 3.52
CA LYS A 189 10.10 5.13 3.49
C LYS A 189 10.18 5.81 4.84
N ILE A 190 10.40 7.11 4.83
CA ILE A 190 10.45 7.95 6.01
C ILE A 190 9.27 8.88 5.93
N TYR A 191 8.49 8.88 6.99
CA TYR A 191 7.38 9.79 7.17
C TYR A 191 7.68 10.69 8.34
N TRP A 192 7.31 11.95 8.21
CA TRP A 192 7.20 12.84 9.35
C TRP A 192 5.73 12.96 9.74
N ALA A 193 5.49 12.96 11.04
CA ALA A 193 4.18 13.24 11.59
C ALA A 193 4.28 14.20 12.77
N LEU A 194 3.28 15.06 12.89
CA LEU A 194 3.01 15.76 14.13
C LEU A 194 1.95 14.95 14.88
N VAL A 195 2.21 14.60 16.15
CA VAL A 195 1.29 13.81 16.98
C VAL A 195 0.91 14.55 18.24
N VAL A 196 -0.25 14.20 18.79
CA VAL A 196 -0.76 14.76 20.04
C VAL A 196 -0.11 14.07 21.23
N GLY A 197 0.30 14.87 22.22
CA GLY A 197 1.10 14.40 23.35
C GLY A 197 2.53 14.06 22.93
N VAL A 198 3.25 13.40 23.83
CA VAL A 198 4.63 12.96 23.62
C VAL A 198 4.71 11.49 23.99
N PRO A 199 5.12 10.59 23.08
CA PRO A 199 5.39 9.20 23.43
C PRO A 199 6.45 9.07 24.52
N ASP A 200 6.17 8.26 25.55
CA ASP A 200 7.13 7.99 26.64
C ASP A 200 8.41 7.32 26.11
N VAL A 201 8.25 6.39 25.17
CA VAL A 201 9.36 5.72 24.49
C VAL A 201 9.78 6.57 23.28
N LYS A 202 11.01 7.09 23.30
CA LYS A 202 11.52 8.00 22.26
C LYS A 202 11.88 7.31 20.94
N ASP A 203 12.26 6.03 20.96
CA ASP A 203 12.51 5.22 19.77
C ASP A 203 11.92 3.84 20.02
N GLY A 204 10.94 3.45 19.22
CA GLY A 204 10.14 2.26 19.48
C GLY A 204 9.67 1.56 18.23
N LEU A 205 9.24 0.31 18.41
CA LEU A 205 8.65 -0.52 17.37
C LEU A 205 7.20 -0.84 17.74
N ILE A 206 6.26 -0.48 16.87
CA ILE A 206 4.84 -0.81 17.00
C ILE A 206 4.55 -2.05 16.16
N GLU A 207 4.18 -3.15 16.82
CA GLU A 207 3.87 -4.44 16.18
C GLU A 207 2.41 -4.85 16.42
N LEU A 208 1.48 -4.00 15.95
CA LEU A 208 0.05 -4.24 16.09
C LEU A 208 -0.55 -4.70 14.76
N PRO A 209 -1.03 -5.96 14.63
CA PRO A 209 -1.64 -6.44 13.39
C PRO A 209 -2.94 -5.70 13.10
N LEU A 210 -3.26 -5.54 11.81
CA LEU A 210 -4.39 -4.72 11.37
C LEU A 210 -5.43 -5.54 10.59
N ALA A 211 -6.70 -5.29 10.87
CA ALA A 211 -7.83 -5.81 10.12
C ALA A 211 -8.79 -4.70 9.71
N LYS A 212 -9.64 -4.97 8.73
CA LYS A 212 -10.73 -4.05 8.37
C LYS A 212 -11.81 -4.14 9.44
N GLN A 213 -12.33 -3.01 9.88
CA GLN A 213 -13.41 -2.97 10.85
C GLN A 213 -14.69 -3.62 10.27
N PRO A 214 -15.34 -4.56 10.98
CA PRO A 214 -16.62 -5.13 10.54
C PRO A 214 -17.75 -4.10 10.50
N GLY A 215 -18.73 -4.31 9.61
CA GLY A 215 -19.98 -3.51 9.56
C GLY A 215 -19.97 -2.32 8.57
N THR A 216 -20.91 -1.40 8.77
CA THR A 216 -21.17 -0.23 7.89
C THR A 216 -20.13 0.90 8.05
N GLY A 217 -19.14 0.75 8.92
CA GLY A 217 -18.08 1.73 9.22
C GLY A 217 -17.04 1.98 8.12
N GLY A 218 -17.26 1.49 6.89
CA GLY A 218 -16.45 1.79 5.71
C GLY A 218 -15.02 1.21 5.73
N GLU A 219 -14.12 1.86 4.99
CA GLU A 219 -12.69 1.49 4.82
C GLU A 219 -11.83 1.78 6.07
N LYS A 220 -12.40 1.75 7.27
CA LYS A 220 -11.65 1.97 8.51
C LYS A 220 -10.94 0.68 8.91
N MET A 221 -9.66 0.83 9.25
CA MET A 221 -8.79 -0.24 9.76
C MET A 221 -8.77 -0.17 11.28
N MET A 222 -8.62 -1.30 11.96
CA MET A 222 -8.48 -1.40 13.41
C MET A 222 -7.34 -2.37 13.77
N VAL A 223 -6.82 -2.23 14.98
CA VAL A 223 -5.94 -3.25 15.56
C VAL A 223 -6.76 -4.52 15.74
N ASP A 224 -6.22 -5.64 15.27
CA ASP A 224 -6.85 -6.94 15.43
C ASP A 224 -6.27 -7.67 16.63
N GLU A 225 -7.12 -7.98 17.59
CA GLU A 225 -6.75 -8.77 18.77
C GLU A 225 -7.09 -10.27 18.59
N SER A 226 -7.82 -10.63 17.52
CA SER A 226 -8.26 -12.02 17.28
C SER A 226 -7.16 -12.93 16.70
N GLY A 227 -6.02 -12.36 16.28
CA GLY A 227 -4.90 -13.08 15.67
C GLY A 227 -5.07 -13.39 14.18
N GLN A 228 -6.14 -12.91 13.54
CA GLN A 228 -6.42 -13.08 12.11
C GLN A 228 -5.98 -11.87 11.25
N GLY A 229 -5.56 -10.79 11.92
CA GLY A 229 -5.12 -9.55 11.32
C GLY A 229 -3.85 -9.69 10.51
N GLN A 230 -3.68 -8.80 9.54
CA GLN A 230 -2.47 -8.75 8.74
C GLN A 230 -1.35 -8.13 9.57
N THR A 231 -0.20 -8.81 9.65
CA THR A 231 0.99 -8.27 10.32
C THR A 231 1.31 -6.87 9.80
N ALA A 232 1.44 -5.93 10.74
CA ALA A 232 1.84 -4.56 10.50
C ALA A 232 2.90 -4.13 11.51
N ARG A 233 3.96 -3.49 11.04
CA ARG A 233 5.12 -3.09 11.85
C ARG A 233 5.61 -1.71 11.44
N SER A 234 5.76 -0.81 12.40
CA SER A 234 6.24 0.56 12.19
C SER A 234 7.25 0.91 13.27
N ARG A 235 8.47 1.31 12.89
CA ARG A 235 9.39 1.97 13.82
C ARG A 235 9.02 3.44 13.90
N TYR A 236 9.15 4.04 15.07
CA TYR A 236 9.02 5.47 15.24
C TYR A 236 10.15 6.02 16.10
N ARG A 237 10.48 7.28 15.87
CA ARG A 237 11.47 8.02 16.66
C ARG A 237 10.96 9.44 16.89
N VAL A 238 10.93 9.89 18.14
CA VAL A 238 10.62 11.27 18.50
C VAL A 238 11.82 12.13 18.11
N ILE A 239 11.58 13.10 17.22
CA ILE A 239 12.60 14.06 16.76
C ILE A 239 12.66 15.21 17.75
N SER A 240 11.52 15.86 17.98
CA SER A 240 11.40 17.00 18.90
C SER A 240 10.02 17.05 19.54
N ARG A 241 9.85 17.87 20.58
CA ARG A 241 8.58 18.03 21.32
C ARG A 241 8.31 19.48 21.66
N ALA A 242 7.03 19.85 21.63
CA ALA A 242 6.53 21.15 22.07
C ALA A 242 5.82 20.97 23.41
N GLY A 243 6.60 21.13 24.49
CA GLY A 243 6.15 20.83 25.85
C GLY A 243 5.66 19.38 25.98
N ASN A 244 4.43 19.22 26.48
CA ASN A 244 3.73 17.93 26.57
C ASN A 244 2.51 17.86 25.63
N ALA A 245 2.28 18.91 24.83
CA ALA A 245 1.08 19.01 24.00
C ALA A 245 1.24 18.29 22.65
N ALA A 246 2.45 18.31 22.08
CA ALA A 246 2.72 17.72 20.78
C ALA A 246 4.16 17.22 20.64
N ALA A 247 4.36 16.25 19.76
CA ALA A 247 5.67 15.76 19.35
C ALA A 247 5.75 15.66 17.83
N TRP A 248 6.92 16.00 17.30
CA TRP A 248 7.29 15.68 15.94
C TRP A 248 8.01 14.33 15.93
N VAL A 249 7.48 13.40 15.14
CA VAL A 249 7.96 12.02 15.06
C VAL A 249 8.33 11.63 13.64
N GLU A 250 9.43 10.91 13.53
CA GLU A 250 9.76 10.12 12.38
C GLU A 250 9.05 8.77 12.45
N LEU A 251 8.50 8.31 11.33
CA LEU A 251 7.84 7.01 11.20
C LEU A 251 8.42 6.24 10.01
N GLN A 252 8.85 5.01 10.27
CA GLN A 252 9.39 4.10 9.26
C GLN A 252 8.53 2.82 9.16
N PRO A 253 7.59 2.76 8.20
CA PRO A 253 6.77 1.57 8.01
C PRO A 253 7.57 0.41 7.38
N LEU A 254 7.70 -0.69 8.12
CA LEU A 254 8.31 -1.95 7.65
C LEU A 254 7.32 -2.80 6.84
N THR A 255 6.04 -2.46 6.90
CA THR A 255 4.93 -3.03 6.12
C THR A 255 4.08 -1.90 5.55
N GLY A 256 3.28 -2.15 4.51
CA GLY A 256 2.43 -1.14 3.88
C GLY A 256 0.95 -1.49 3.93
N ARG A 257 0.34 -1.49 5.13
CA ARG A 257 -1.11 -1.69 5.27
C ARG A 257 -1.87 -0.36 5.15
N THR A 258 -3.13 -0.40 4.75
CA THR A 258 -4.01 0.77 4.69
C THR A 258 -4.03 1.46 6.05
N HIS A 259 -3.87 2.79 6.07
CA HIS A 259 -3.86 3.63 7.28
C HIS A 259 -2.91 3.16 8.40
N GLN A 260 -1.86 2.39 8.08
CA GLN A 260 -1.05 1.72 9.09
C GLN A 260 -0.49 2.68 10.15
N LEU A 261 0.21 3.74 9.71
CA LEU A 261 0.84 4.71 10.60
C LEU A 261 -0.19 5.45 11.46
N ARG A 262 -1.33 5.80 10.85
CA ARG A 262 -2.46 6.48 11.51
C ARG A 262 -3.06 5.64 12.63
N VAL A 263 -3.33 4.36 12.34
CA VAL A 263 -3.86 3.42 13.35
C VAL A 263 -2.83 3.16 14.44
N HIS A 264 -1.56 2.92 14.07
CA HIS A 264 -0.50 2.63 15.03
C HIS A 264 -0.28 3.78 16.01
N MET A 265 -0.18 5.02 15.52
CA MET A 265 -0.01 6.19 16.38
C MET A 265 -1.21 6.43 17.29
N ALA A 266 -2.43 6.28 16.77
CA ALA A 266 -3.63 6.36 17.60
C ALA A 266 -3.70 5.23 18.64
N ALA A 267 -3.29 4.01 18.29
CA ALA A 267 -3.33 2.86 19.19
C ALA A 267 -2.37 2.98 20.38
N ILE A 268 -1.24 3.68 20.22
CA ILE A 268 -0.33 3.98 21.33
C ILE A 268 -0.69 5.27 22.09
N GLY A 269 -1.87 5.85 21.84
CA GLY A 269 -2.36 7.02 22.56
C GLY A 269 -1.94 8.38 21.99
N HIS A 270 -1.20 8.40 20.88
CA HIS A 270 -0.64 9.62 20.29
C HIS A 270 -1.14 9.82 18.85
N PRO A 271 -2.43 10.10 18.63
CA PRO A 271 -2.96 10.25 17.29
C PRO A 271 -2.27 11.37 16.52
N ILE A 272 -2.20 11.22 15.19
CA ILE A 272 -1.64 12.22 14.29
C ILE A 272 -2.53 13.46 14.29
N VAL A 273 -1.92 14.64 14.37
CA VAL A 273 -2.61 15.92 14.34
C VAL A 273 -3.38 16.09 13.02
N GLY A 274 -4.66 16.43 13.13
CA GLY A 274 -5.60 16.53 12.00
C GLY A 274 -6.25 15.21 11.59
N ASP A 275 -5.90 14.07 12.21
CA ASP A 275 -6.54 12.79 11.92
C ASP A 275 -7.87 12.59 12.66
N GLY A 276 -8.91 13.28 12.20
CA GLY A 276 -10.26 13.15 12.75
C GLY A 276 -10.85 11.74 12.62
N LYS A 277 -10.33 10.88 11.73
CA LYS A 277 -10.85 9.50 11.55
C LYS A 277 -10.43 8.58 12.69
N TYR A 278 -9.21 8.74 13.19
CA TYR A 278 -8.62 7.85 14.20
C TYR A 278 -8.50 8.47 15.59
N GLY A 279 -8.13 9.76 15.69
CA GLY A 279 -8.04 10.45 16.98
C GLY A 279 -9.28 11.27 17.35
N GLY A 280 -10.29 11.36 16.46
CA GLY A 280 -11.51 12.11 16.74
C GLY A 280 -11.21 13.57 17.10
N GLN A 281 -11.87 14.11 18.13
CA GLN A 281 -11.58 15.48 18.61
C GLN A 281 -10.19 15.61 19.25
N ALA A 282 -9.65 14.54 19.82
CA ALA A 282 -8.33 14.55 20.44
C ALA A 282 -7.19 14.72 19.43
N ALA A 283 -7.43 14.49 18.13
CA ALA A 283 -6.45 14.74 17.07
C ALA A 283 -6.25 16.22 16.72
N PHE A 284 -7.01 17.14 17.31
CA PHE A 284 -6.94 18.56 16.98
C PHE A 284 -6.36 19.36 18.15
N LEU A 285 -5.19 19.94 17.93
CA LEU A 285 -4.61 20.91 18.86
C LEU A 285 -5.39 22.22 18.83
N THR A 286 -5.34 22.97 19.92
CA THR A 286 -5.91 24.32 20.01
C THR A 286 -4.97 25.36 19.39
N GLY A 287 -5.47 26.57 19.16
CA GLY A 287 -4.67 27.69 18.64
C GLY A 287 -4.57 27.71 17.12
N THR A 288 -3.40 28.10 16.61
CA THR A 288 -3.14 28.36 15.17
C THR A 288 -2.79 27.12 14.35
N ILE A 289 -2.72 25.94 14.97
CA ILE A 289 -2.35 24.70 14.30
C ILE A 289 -3.45 24.26 13.33
N SER A 290 -3.05 23.91 12.11
CA SER A 290 -3.98 23.50 11.06
C SER A 290 -4.79 22.25 11.44
N ARG A 291 -6.03 22.17 10.95
CA ARG A 291 -6.87 20.97 11.07
C ARG A 291 -6.61 19.93 9.97
N LYS A 292 -5.77 20.24 8.98
CA LYS A 292 -5.36 19.28 7.94
C LYS A 292 -4.44 18.19 8.54
N MET A 293 -4.33 17.06 7.85
CA MET A 293 -3.50 15.93 8.28
C MET A 293 -2.01 16.30 8.33
N HIS A 294 -1.36 16.06 9.48
CA HIS A 294 0.09 16.23 9.64
C HIS A 294 0.81 14.88 9.52
N LEU A 295 0.63 14.24 8.37
CA LEU A 295 1.38 13.04 7.97
C LEU A 295 1.94 13.26 6.57
N HIS A 296 3.26 13.20 6.46
CA HIS A 296 3.98 13.52 5.24
C HIS A 296 5.01 12.43 4.94
N ALA A 297 4.96 11.83 3.75
CA ALA A 297 5.97 10.92 3.23
C ALA A 297 7.20 11.75 2.84
N ARG A 298 8.06 12.04 3.82
CA ARG A 298 9.20 12.95 3.68
C ARG A 298 10.25 12.44 2.70
N ARG A 299 10.66 11.18 2.79
CA ARG A 299 11.79 10.65 2.00
C ARG A 299 11.59 9.21 1.57
N LEU A 300 11.95 8.90 0.32
CA LEU A 300 11.93 7.56 -0.25
C LEU A 300 13.35 7.19 -0.71
N ARG A 301 13.86 6.05 -0.24
CA ARG A 301 15.09 5.43 -0.76
C ARG A 301 14.79 4.07 -1.33
N ILE A 302 15.10 3.87 -2.60
CA ILE A 302 14.81 2.64 -3.34
C ILE A 302 15.82 2.46 -4.48
N GLU A 303 16.26 1.23 -4.71
CA GLU A 303 17.12 0.91 -5.85
C GLU A 303 16.44 1.32 -7.16
N HIS A 304 17.23 1.80 -8.12
CA HIS A 304 16.84 2.08 -9.49
C HIS A 304 17.09 0.81 -10.35
N PRO A 305 16.28 0.52 -11.39
CA PRO A 305 16.49 -0.65 -12.25
C PRO A 305 17.87 -0.70 -12.93
N GLU A 306 18.51 0.45 -13.13
CA GLU A 306 19.84 0.58 -13.74
C GLU A 306 21.00 0.46 -12.73
N GLY A 307 20.70 0.32 -11.43
CA GLY A 307 21.69 0.06 -10.38
C GLY A 307 21.94 1.22 -9.40
N ASP A 308 21.59 2.44 -9.78
CA ASP A 308 21.72 3.62 -8.91
C ASP A 308 20.68 3.64 -7.78
N LEU A 309 20.85 4.53 -6.80
CA LEU A 309 19.88 4.71 -5.73
C LEU A 309 18.98 5.92 -6.02
N ILE A 310 17.67 5.71 -6.05
CA ILE A 310 16.69 6.81 -5.99
C ILE A 310 16.57 7.22 -4.52
N ASP A 311 16.92 8.47 -4.21
CA ASP A 311 16.89 9.03 -2.86
C ASP A 311 16.28 10.43 -2.88
N VAL A 312 14.96 10.48 -2.76
CA VAL A 312 14.19 11.72 -2.98
C VAL A 312 13.50 12.15 -1.69
N THR A 313 13.61 13.45 -1.40
CA THR A 313 12.95 14.12 -0.28
C THR A 313 11.90 15.11 -0.81
N ALA A 314 10.67 15.04 -0.30
CA ALA A 314 9.61 16.00 -0.60
C ALA A 314 9.62 17.17 0.40
N PRO A 315 9.43 18.42 -0.06
CA PRO A 315 9.22 19.56 0.83
C PRO A 315 7.89 19.42 1.60
N LEU A 316 7.84 19.98 2.81
CA LEU A 316 6.63 19.97 3.61
C LEU A 316 5.50 20.75 2.91
N PRO A 317 4.24 20.31 3.03
CA PRO A 317 3.12 21.13 2.58
C PRO A 317 2.95 22.34 3.51
N SER A 318 2.46 23.46 2.98
CA SER A 318 2.37 24.75 3.68
C SER A 318 1.69 24.69 5.05
N HIS A 319 0.65 23.86 5.21
CA HIS A 319 -0.04 23.73 6.50
C HIS A 319 0.79 23.00 7.56
N PHE A 320 1.67 22.10 7.13
CA PHE A 320 2.55 21.35 8.04
C PHE A 320 3.73 22.26 8.40
N GLU A 321 4.37 22.88 7.42
CA GLU A 321 5.45 23.86 7.63
C GLU A 321 5.03 24.98 8.61
N ALA A 322 3.86 25.58 8.42
CA ALA A 322 3.34 26.62 9.32
C ALA A 322 3.13 26.10 10.76
N SER A 323 2.66 24.86 10.92
CA SER A 323 2.52 24.23 12.24
C SER A 323 3.87 23.93 12.88
N MET A 324 4.88 23.50 12.11
CA MET A 324 6.25 23.28 12.59
C MET A 324 6.84 24.60 13.12
N ALA A 325 6.73 25.67 12.34
CA ALA A 325 7.21 27.00 12.72
C ALA A 325 6.50 27.53 13.98
N SER A 326 5.18 27.38 14.07
CA SER A 326 4.38 27.80 15.24
C SER A 326 4.79 27.07 16.53
N LEU A 327 5.23 25.81 16.41
CA LEU A 327 5.69 24.99 17.53
C LEU A 327 7.20 25.14 17.83
N GLY A 328 7.93 25.93 17.04
CA GLY A 328 9.37 26.14 17.19
C GLY A 328 10.21 24.92 16.78
N PHE A 329 9.74 24.13 15.81
CA PHE A 329 10.52 23.02 15.24
C PHE A 329 11.28 23.47 14.00
N HIS A 330 12.51 22.98 13.86
CA HIS A 330 13.38 23.28 12.73
C HIS A 330 13.55 22.02 11.87
N GLU A 331 13.39 22.12 10.55
CA GLU A 331 13.45 20.93 9.66
C GLU A 331 14.77 20.16 9.76
N GLU A 332 15.87 20.87 10.04
CA GLU A 332 17.21 20.32 10.25
C GLU A 332 17.31 19.31 11.41
N ASP A 333 16.47 19.41 12.45
CA ASP A 333 16.46 18.43 13.55
C ASP A 333 16.03 17.04 13.06
N GLY A 334 15.33 16.98 11.92
CA GLY A 334 14.80 15.77 11.31
C GLY A 334 15.75 15.07 10.35
N ASP A 335 16.92 15.65 10.06
CA ASP A 335 17.94 15.09 9.17
C ASP A 335 18.79 14.02 9.88
N LEU A 336 18.09 13.04 10.43
CA LEU A 336 18.68 11.95 11.19
C LEU A 336 19.19 10.85 10.27
N GLU A 337 20.24 10.14 10.72
CA GLU A 337 20.77 8.99 10.00
C GLU A 337 19.70 7.93 9.76
N ILE A 338 19.70 7.41 8.53
CA ILE A 338 18.76 6.39 8.07
C ILE A 338 19.47 5.05 8.08
N ASP A 339 18.86 4.05 8.71
CA ASP A 339 19.37 2.67 8.67
C ASP A 339 19.65 2.24 7.22
N PRO A 340 20.83 1.65 6.94
CA PRO A 340 21.21 1.26 5.58
C PRO A 340 20.16 0.33 4.95
N ILE A 341 20.04 0.41 3.63
CA ILE A 341 19.15 -0.46 2.84
C ILE A 341 19.63 -1.89 3.07
N LYS A 342 18.80 -2.71 3.73
CA LYS A 342 19.09 -4.15 3.80
C LYS A 342 18.75 -4.73 2.44
N PRO A 343 19.72 -5.24 1.67
CA PRO A 343 19.43 -5.88 0.40
C PRO A 343 18.43 -7.01 0.65
N ILE A 344 17.53 -7.26 -0.31
CA ILE A 344 16.56 -8.35 -0.20
C ILE A 344 17.37 -9.63 0.01
N PRO A 345 17.24 -10.35 1.16
CA PRO A 345 18.08 -11.51 1.40
C PRO A 345 17.88 -12.53 0.29
N GLU A 346 18.96 -13.03 -0.29
CA GLU A 346 18.91 -13.96 -1.42
C GLU A 346 18.04 -15.19 -1.09
N LYS A 347 18.10 -15.66 0.16
CA LYS A 347 17.25 -16.73 0.68
C LYS A 347 15.74 -16.43 0.58
N THR A 348 15.33 -15.16 0.67
CA THR A 348 13.95 -14.71 0.47
C THR A 348 13.55 -14.77 -1.00
N MET A 349 14.47 -14.39 -1.89
CA MET A 349 14.33 -14.52 -3.34
C MET A 349 14.22 -15.99 -3.75
N GLN A 350 15.13 -16.83 -3.25
CA GLN A 350 15.13 -18.29 -3.46
C GLN A 350 13.87 -18.94 -2.89
N LYS A 351 13.40 -18.56 -1.69
CA LYS A 351 12.15 -19.10 -1.12
C LYS A 351 10.92 -18.69 -1.94
N ARG A 352 10.91 -17.49 -2.53
CA ARG A 352 9.86 -17.05 -3.45
C ARG A 352 9.93 -17.80 -4.79
N ALA A 353 11.12 -17.97 -5.36
CA ALA A 353 11.35 -18.76 -6.56
C ALA A 353 10.94 -20.23 -6.35
N ALA A 354 11.34 -20.84 -5.24
CA ALA A 354 10.94 -22.19 -4.84
C ALA A 354 9.43 -22.31 -4.62
N LYS A 355 8.78 -21.30 -4.04
CA LYS A 355 7.31 -21.27 -3.89
C LYS A 355 6.60 -21.12 -5.24
N ALA A 356 7.16 -20.34 -6.17
CA ALA A 356 6.67 -20.22 -7.54
C ALA A 356 6.84 -21.54 -8.31
N HIS A 357 8.04 -22.11 -8.28
CA HIS A 357 8.36 -23.42 -8.85
C HIS A 357 7.48 -24.54 -8.26
N ALA A 358 7.29 -24.58 -6.94
CA ALA A 358 6.42 -25.58 -6.31
C ALA A 358 4.92 -25.35 -6.63
N LYS A 359 4.52 -24.13 -6.98
CA LYS A 359 3.16 -23.84 -7.47
C LYS A 359 3.01 -24.29 -8.93
N GLU A 360 4.04 -24.09 -9.73
CA GLU A 360 4.15 -24.50 -11.13
C GLU A 360 4.17 -26.02 -11.27
N TYR A 361 5.04 -26.69 -10.52
CA TYR A 361 5.08 -28.16 -10.40
C TYR A 361 3.74 -28.77 -9.98
N ARG A 362 3.05 -28.19 -8.98
CA ARG A 362 1.70 -28.64 -8.59
C ARG A 362 0.66 -28.42 -9.70
N LYS A 363 0.81 -27.35 -10.49
CA LYS A 363 -0.09 -27.03 -11.60
C LYS A 363 0.13 -28.01 -12.76
N GLU A 364 1.37 -28.33 -13.10
CA GLU A 364 1.73 -29.33 -14.12
C GLU A 364 1.21 -30.72 -13.77
N ARG A 365 1.36 -31.16 -12.51
CA ARG A 365 0.86 -32.46 -12.04
C ARG A 365 -0.65 -32.51 -11.82
N ARG A 366 -1.37 -31.39 -11.92
CA ARG A 366 -2.84 -31.37 -11.80
C ARG A 366 -3.52 -32.16 -12.93
N GLY A 367 -2.85 -32.35 -14.07
CA GLY A 367 -3.29 -33.21 -15.17
C GLY A 367 -3.12 -34.73 -14.91
N GLU A 368 -2.06 -35.14 -14.22
CA GLU A 368 -1.85 -36.56 -13.84
C GLU A 368 -2.92 -37.07 -12.88
N ARG A 369 -3.40 -36.21 -11.98
CA ARG A 369 -4.42 -36.59 -11.00
C ARG A 369 -5.80 -36.83 -11.63
N ARG A 370 -6.09 -36.21 -12.79
CA ARG A 370 -7.31 -36.48 -13.59
C ARG A 370 -7.18 -37.77 -14.39
N LYS A 371 -6.00 -38.06 -14.95
CA LYS A 371 -5.76 -39.33 -15.68
C LYS A 371 -5.89 -40.59 -14.81
N ARG A 372 -5.69 -40.49 -13.49
CA ARG A 372 -5.99 -41.61 -12.57
C ARG A 372 -7.48 -41.81 -12.26
N ALA A 373 -8.33 -40.83 -12.54
CA ALA A 373 -9.79 -40.96 -12.37
C ALA A 373 -10.47 -41.49 -13.65
N ASP A 374 -9.85 -41.31 -14.82
CA ASP A 374 -10.39 -41.67 -16.14
C ASP A 374 -9.62 -42.83 -16.82
N GLY A 375 -9.02 -43.73 -16.04
CA GLY A 375 -8.35 -44.95 -16.53
C GLY A 375 -9.11 -46.22 -16.18
N GLU A 376 -9.70 -46.86 -17.20
CA GLU A 376 -10.25 -48.23 -17.28
C GLU A 376 -11.02 -48.81 -16.07
N LYS A 377 -12.35 -48.83 -16.20
CA LYS A 377 -13.18 -49.88 -15.57
C LYS A 377 -12.97 -51.20 -16.35
N GLY A 378 -11.94 -51.95 -15.97
CA GLY A 378 -11.74 -53.35 -16.35
C GLY A 378 -11.94 -54.26 -15.13
N ALA A 379 -12.64 -55.38 -15.32
CA ALA A 379 -13.22 -56.23 -14.28
C ALA A 379 -12.22 -57.06 -13.44
N GLY A 380 -12.57 -57.26 -12.16
CA GLY A 380 -12.36 -58.50 -11.39
C GLY A 380 -10.97 -58.81 -10.82
N SER A 381 -10.81 -58.72 -9.50
CA SER A 381 -10.42 -59.88 -8.66
C SER A 381 -10.52 -59.55 -7.17
N ALA A 382 -10.99 -60.53 -6.41
CA ALA A 382 -11.22 -60.48 -4.99
C ALA A 382 -9.93 -60.73 -4.18
N GLY A 383 -9.86 -60.10 -3.00
CA GLY A 383 -9.22 -60.68 -1.81
C GLY A 383 -7.71 -60.49 -1.63
N ARG A 384 -7.34 -59.63 -0.67
CA ARG A 384 -6.46 -60.01 0.45
C ARG A 384 -6.41 -58.90 1.51
N LYS A 385 -6.86 -59.21 2.75
CA LYS A 385 -6.58 -58.38 3.93
C LYS A 385 -5.10 -58.58 4.33
N PRO A 386 -4.34 -57.53 4.68
CA PRO A 386 -3.00 -57.69 5.20
C PRO A 386 -3.05 -58.13 6.66
N THR A 387 -2.39 -59.25 6.94
CA THR A 387 -2.02 -59.75 8.26
C THR A 387 -0.83 -58.97 8.81
N GLY A 388 -0.75 -58.84 10.14
CA GLY A 388 0.51 -58.49 10.83
C GLY A 388 0.40 -57.41 11.91
N LYS A 389 -0.02 -57.80 13.11
CA LYS A 389 0.32 -57.10 14.37
C LYS A 389 1.76 -57.49 14.76
N ARG A 390 2.56 -56.55 15.26
CA ARG A 390 3.62 -56.81 16.23
C ARG A 390 3.22 -56.25 17.60
N ALA A 391 3.41 -57.09 18.63
CA ALA A 391 3.10 -56.90 20.07
C ALA A 391 3.91 -55.74 20.69
N GLY A 392 3.39 -54.97 21.65
CA GLY A 392 3.28 -55.27 23.11
C GLY A 392 4.45 -54.59 23.86
N PRO A 393 4.34 -54.03 25.10
CA PRO A 393 3.68 -54.62 26.28
C PRO A 393 2.72 -53.64 27.02
N THR A 394 1.51 -53.99 27.50
CA THR A 394 1.06 -54.82 28.66
C THR A 394 1.48 -54.38 30.07
N LYS A 395 0.51 -53.83 30.82
CA LYS A 395 0.04 -54.23 32.18
C LYS A 395 -1.20 -53.35 32.53
N ALA A 396 -2.44 -53.86 32.52
CA ALA A 396 -3.16 -54.78 33.42
C ALA A 396 -3.99 -54.04 34.51
N PRO A 397 -5.16 -54.58 34.97
CA PRO A 397 -6.40 -53.79 35.10
C PRO A 397 -7.19 -53.90 36.44
N ALA A 398 -8.23 -53.05 36.55
CA ALA A 398 -9.57 -53.24 37.16
C ALA A 398 -9.78 -53.33 38.69
N LYS A 399 -10.81 -52.59 39.19
CA LYS A 399 -12.09 -53.12 39.75
C LYS A 399 -13.09 -52.01 40.22
N PRO A 400 -14.38 -52.31 40.54
CA PRO A 400 -15.55 -51.50 40.12
C PRO A 400 -16.52 -50.99 41.23
N GLY A 401 -17.36 -50.01 40.86
CA GLY A 401 -18.74 -49.71 41.36
C GLY A 401 -18.90 -48.98 42.71
N PRO A 402 -20.08 -48.36 43.04
CA PRO A 402 -21.38 -48.33 42.35
C PRO A 402 -22.06 -46.92 42.18
N LYS A 403 -23.19 -46.89 41.46
CA LYS A 403 -24.19 -45.79 41.25
C LYS A 403 -25.11 -45.62 42.50
N PRO A 404 -25.83 -44.48 42.70
CA PRO A 404 -27.17 -44.22 42.10
C PRO A 404 -27.47 -42.71 41.80
N ALA A 405 -28.14 -42.36 40.69
CA ALA A 405 -29.59 -42.16 40.46
C ALA A 405 -30.11 -40.73 40.78
N GLY A 406 -30.91 -40.16 39.85
CA GLY A 406 -31.76 -38.97 40.13
C GLY A 406 -31.74 -37.88 39.04
N LYS A 407 -32.61 -38.01 38.04
CA LYS A 407 -33.26 -36.90 37.30
C LYS A 407 -34.53 -36.51 38.11
N PRO A 408 -35.21 -35.34 37.94
CA PRO A 408 -35.59 -34.77 36.64
C PRO A 408 -35.69 -33.23 36.53
N ASP A 409 -36.14 -32.83 35.34
CA ASP A 409 -36.34 -31.50 34.76
C ASP A 409 -37.19 -30.50 35.55
N ALA A 410 -36.92 -29.19 35.36
CA ALA A 410 -37.97 -28.15 35.38
C ALA A 410 -37.57 -26.88 34.61
N LYS A 411 -38.51 -26.41 33.78
CA LYS A 411 -38.60 -25.11 33.11
C LYS A 411 -38.62 -23.95 34.10
N ALA A 412 -38.16 -22.76 33.69
CA ALA A 412 -39.00 -21.54 33.59
C ALA A 412 -38.18 -20.28 33.27
N ALA A 413 -38.86 -19.36 32.59
CA ALA A 413 -38.38 -18.07 32.10
C ALA A 413 -38.22 -17.00 33.20
N ALA A 414 -37.50 -15.92 32.84
CA ALA A 414 -37.89 -14.51 32.99
C ALA A 414 -36.74 -13.58 33.45
N ARG A 415 -36.48 -12.57 32.60
CA ARG A 415 -35.97 -11.22 32.97
C ARG A 415 -37.05 -10.49 33.83
N PRO A 416 -36.86 -9.26 34.35
CA PRO A 416 -35.72 -8.32 34.28
C PRO A 416 -35.35 -7.68 35.66
N ALA A 417 -34.30 -6.85 35.71
CA ALA A 417 -34.34 -5.46 36.21
C ALA A 417 -32.93 -4.93 36.58
N LYS A 418 -32.67 -3.67 36.17
CA LYS A 418 -31.65 -2.79 36.78
C LYS A 418 -32.15 -2.33 38.17
N PRO A 419 -31.28 -1.79 39.03
CA PRO A 419 -31.22 -0.33 39.11
C PRO A 419 -29.80 0.25 39.22
N ALA A 420 -29.77 1.56 39.06
CA ALA A 420 -28.62 2.44 39.05
C ALA A 420 -28.22 2.92 40.45
N GLY A 421 -26.99 3.42 40.54
CA GLY A 421 -26.66 4.59 41.36
C GLY A 421 -25.97 4.29 42.69
N VAL A 422 -24.66 4.57 42.76
CA VAL A 422 -24.02 4.98 44.01
C VAL A 422 -23.04 6.12 43.70
N ARG A 423 -23.36 7.29 44.27
CA ARG A 423 -22.46 8.43 44.49
C ARG A 423 -21.48 8.05 45.61
N PHE A 424 -20.20 8.38 45.46
CA PHE A 424 -19.31 8.57 46.60
C PHE A 424 -18.67 9.95 46.51
N GLY A 425 -18.90 10.76 47.54
CA GLY A 425 -18.28 12.04 47.76
C GLY A 425 -17.71 12.10 49.18
N ALA A 426 -16.63 12.88 49.28
CA ALA A 426 -15.97 13.42 50.47
C ALA A 426 -15.04 12.49 51.27
N ALA A 427 -13.73 12.77 51.14
CA ALA A 427 -12.88 13.04 52.31
C ALA A 427 -11.83 14.09 51.92
N ARG A 428 -11.71 15.12 52.77
CA ARG A 428 -10.88 16.31 52.64
C ARG A 428 -9.45 16.05 53.11
N GLY A 429 -8.50 16.81 52.58
CA GLY A 429 -7.18 16.96 53.18
C GLY A 429 -6.18 17.65 52.26
N SER A 430 -6.12 18.98 52.30
CA SER A 430 -4.85 19.71 52.09
C SER A 430 -5.03 21.17 52.50
N GLU A 431 -4.14 21.59 53.40
CA GLU A 431 -3.98 22.93 53.92
C GLU A 431 -3.50 23.89 52.82
N ALA A 432 -4.15 25.05 52.73
CA ALA A 432 -3.67 26.18 51.97
C ALA A 432 -2.82 27.08 52.88
N ARG A 433 -1.59 27.39 52.47
CA ARG A 433 -0.84 28.54 52.97
C ARG A 433 -0.89 29.66 51.93
N ASN A 434 -1.57 30.73 52.33
CA ASN A 434 -1.61 32.02 51.67
C ASN A 434 -0.36 32.82 52.08
N ALA A 435 0.29 33.48 51.13
CA ALA A 435 1.28 34.52 51.41
C ALA A 435 0.95 35.74 50.54
N GLU A 436 0.34 36.72 51.18
CA GLU A 436 0.05 38.04 50.63
C GLU A 436 1.30 38.93 50.63
N ALA A 437 1.28 39.84 49.66
CA ALA A 437 2.22 40.90 49.41
C ALA A 437 2.26 41.96 50.54
N ARG A 438 3.44 42.58 50.70
CA ARG A 438 3.55 43.92 51.28
C ARG A 438 4.29 44.84 50.32
N SER A 439 3.61 45.92 49.96
CA SER A 439 4.11 47.09 49.25
C SER A 439 4.68 48.11 50.22
N THR A 440 5.79 48.73 49.83
CA THR A 440 6.22 50.10 50.16
C THR A 440 6.91 50.56 48.85
N GLY A 441 6.63 51.68 48.20
CA GLY A 441 6.32 53.03 48.66
C GLY A 441 7.47 53.93 48.21
N GLY A 442 7.40 54.53 47.01
CA GLY A 442 8.46 55.40 46.47
C GLY A 442 7.98 56.29 45.30
N ARG A 443 8.08 57.60 45.51
CA ARG A 443 7.49 58.73 44.77
C ARG A 443 8.00 58.97 43.33
N ALA A 444 7.03 59.37 42.49
CA ALA A 444 6.98 60.45 41.48
C ALA A 444 8.28 61.13 40.96
N SER A 445 8.39 61.23 39.63
CA SER A 445 8.54 62.51 38.91
C SER A 445 8.31 62.34 37.40
N ALA A 446 7.52 63.24 36.82
CA ALA A 446 7.20 63.30 35.40
C ALA A 446 8.02 64.39 34.71
N ARG A 447 8.43 64.17 33.44
CA ARG A 447 8.50 65.23 32.42
C ARG A 447 8.73 64.66 31.01
N LYS A 448 7.90 65.12 30.07
CA LYS A 448 7.99 64.97 28.61
C LYS A 448 9.25 65.66 28.05
N PRO A 449 9.63 65.31 26.81
CA PRO A 449 9.57 66.27 25.69
C PRO A 449 8.88 65.62 24.47
N GLY A 450 8.26 66.31 23.52
CA GLY A 450 8.57 67.63 22.98
C GLY A 450 9.00 67.44 21.52
N THR A 451 8.07 67.72 20.61
CA THR A 451 8.08 67.61 19.15
C THR A 451 9.23 68.34 18.44
N GLY A 452 9.74 67.77 17.35
CA GLY A 452 10.59 68.47 16.37
C GLY A 452 10.56 67.81 14.99
N ALA A 453 9.94 68.49 14.02
CA ALA A 453 9.93 68.13 12.60
C ALA A 453 11.10 68.79 11.87
N PRO A 454 11.57 68.26 10.72
CA PRO A 454 12.33 69.06 9.75
C PRO A 454 11.56 69.26 8.43
N LYS A 455 11.54 70.52 7.99
CA LYS A 455 11.19 70.97 6.64
C LYS A 455 12.35 70.65 5.66
N GLY A 456 12.03 70.36 4.40
CA GLY A 456 12.97 70.37 3.27
C GLY A 456 13.60 71.75 3.04
N LYS A 457 14.51 71.98 2.08
CA LYS A 457 14.64 71.47 0.70
C LYS A 457 15.99 72.02 0.13
N PRO A 458 16.28 72.04 -1.19
CA PRO A 458 17.41 71.36 -1.83
C PRO A 458 18.57 72.28 -2.31
N ARG A 459 19.72 71.67 -2.64
CA ARG A 459 20.50 71.95 -3.85
C ARG A 459 21.57 70.87 -4.04
#